data_AF-A0A957IVH2-F1
#
_entry.id   AF-A0A957IVH2-F1
#
_cell.length_a   1.000
_cell.length_b   1.000
_cell.length_c   1.000
_cell.angle_alpha   90.00
_cell.angle_beta   90.00
_cell.angle_gamma   90.00
#
_symmetry.space_group_name_H-M   'P 1'
#
loop_
_entity.id
_entity.type
_entity.pdbx_description
1 polymer ?
#
loop_
_entity_poly.entity_id
_entity_poly.type
_entity_poly.pdbx_seq_one_letter_code
_entity_poly.pdbx_strand_id
1 'polypeptide(L)'
;VTRLFTDPDALFFGRESGSQARQRFTQAIQTILAAHPHDTPAIVSHGTVITLFLSHYNPIDPIPFWQALPMPCLMVVEREGFRLKTASFL
;
A
#
# COMPACT_ATOMS: atom_id res chain seq x y z
N VAL A 1 -11.70 -9.58 -1.92
CA VAL A 1 -10.46 -8.87 -1.57
C VAL A 1 -9.58 -9.67 -0.61
N THR A 2 -10.11 -10.19 0.50
CA THR A 2 -9.36 -10.94 1.54
C THR A 2 -8.31 -11.94 1.02
N ARG A 3 -8.64 -12.73 -0.02
CA ARG A 3 -7.71 -13.71 -0.62
C ARG A 3 -6.42 -13.08 -1.17
N LEU A 4 -6.47 -11.82 -1.63
CA LEU A 4 -5.28 -11.07 -2.08
C LEU A 4 -4.30 -10.81 -0.93
N PHE A 5 -4.77 -10.81 0.32
CA PHE A 5 -3.94 -10.59 1.49
C PHE A 5 -3.44 -11.89 2.12
N THR A 6 -4.28 -12.93 2.18
CA THR A 6 -3.95 -14.19 2.87
C THR A 6 -3.15 -15.16 2.03
N ASP A 7 -3.27 -15.07 0.70
CA ASP A 7 -2.51 -15.87 -0.25
C ASP A 7 -2.14 -14.99 -1.45
N PRO A 8 -1.18 -14.07 -1.26
CA PRO A 8 -0.92 -12.99 -2.22
C PRO A 8 -0.27 -13.50 -3.52
N ASP A 9 0.33 -14.69 -3.53
CA ASP A 9 0.99 -15.24 -4.71
C ASP A 9 0.01 -15.97 -5.64
N ALA A 10 -1.10 -16.46 -5.13
CA ALA A 10 -2.11 -17.12 -5.94
C ALA A 10 -2.95 -16.14 -6.79
N LEU A 11 -3.16 -16.51 -8.05
CA LEU A 11 -4.04 -15.79 -8.97
C LEU A 11 -5.48 -16.29 -8.81
N PHE A 12 -6.23 -15.69 -7.88
CA PHE A 12 -7.63 -16.07 -7.64
C PHE A 12 -8.63 -15.43 -8.60
N PHE A 13 -8.36 -14.21 -9.06
CA PHE A 13 -9.30 -13.44 -9.88
C PHE A 13 -8.55 -12.45 -10.76
N GLY A 14 -9.05 -12.26 -12.00
CA GLY A 14 -8.45 -11.33 -12.95
C GLY A 14 -7.13 -11.83 -13.51
N ARG A 15 -6.15 -10.92 -13.63
CA ARG A 15 -4.85 -11.18 -14.27
C ARG A 15 -3.66 -10.85 -13.38
N GLU A 16 -3.90 -10.44 -12.14
CA GLU A 16 -2.88 -9.96 -11.22
C GLU A 16 -3.10 -10.56 -9.82
N SER A 17 -2.05 -11.17 -9.25
CA SER A 17 -2.03 -11.63 -7.86
C SER A 17 -1.80 -10.46 -6.89
N GLY A 18 -2.02 -10.68 -5.58
CA GLY A 18 -1.74 -9.66 -4.57
C GLY A 18 -0.27 -9.23 -4.55
N SER A 19 0.65 -10.18 -4.72
CA SER A 19 2.09 -9.93 -4.80
C SER A 19 2.46 -9.13 -6.04
N GLN A 20 1.86 -9.42 -7.20
CA GLN A 20 2.09 -8.66 -8.42
C GLN A 20 1.58 -7.22 -8.29
N ALA A 21 0.37 -7.03 -7.74
CA ALA A 21 -0.19 -5.70 -7.51
C ALA A 21 0.67 -4.88 -6.54
N ARG A 22 1.14 -5.50 -5.45
CA ARG A 22 2.08 -4.89 -4.51
C ARG A 22 3.38 -4.49 -5.20
N GLN A 23 4.01 -5.40 -5.95
CA GLN A 23 5.28 -5.15 -6.63
C GLN A 23 5.15 -3.99 -7.63
N ARG A 24 4.10 -3.99 -8.46
CA ARG A 24 3.81 -2.91 -9.41
C ARG A 24 3.65 -1.57 -8.70
N PHE A 25 2.92 -1.56 -7.59
CA PHE A 25 2.70 -0.34 -6.81
C PHE A 25 4.00 0.15 -6.14
N THR A 26 4.78 -0.73 -5.50
CA THR A 26 6.09 -0.41 -4.94
C THR A 26 7.02 0.19 -6.00
N GLN A 27 7.06 -0.41 -7.18
CA GLN A 27 7.90 0.10 -8.28
C GLN A 27 7.47 1.51 -8.70
N ALA A 28 6.18 1.78 -8.82
CA ALA A 28 5.67 3.11 -9.14
C ALA A 28 6.06 4.15 -8.07
N ILE A 29 5.93 3.80 -6.78
CA ILE A 29 6.36 4.67 -5.67
C ILE A 29 7.86 4.97 -5.77
N GLN A 30 8.69 3.95 -5.95
CA GLN A 30 10.14 4.10 -6.05
C GLN A 30 10.54 4.97 -7.25
N THR A 31 9.88 4.83 -8.40
CA THR A 31 10.09 5.70 -9.56
C THR A 31 9.77 7.16 -9.24
N ILE A 32 8.65 7.43 -8.55
CA ILE A 32 8.29 8.80 -8.14
C ILE A 32 9.32 9.37 -7.16
N LEU A 33 9.71 8.60 -6.14
CA LEU A 33 10.70 9.05 -5.16
C LEU A 33 12.08 9.31 -5.78
N ALA A 34 12.47 8.53 -6.78
CA ALA A 34 13.71 8.74 -7.52
C ALA A 34 13.67 9.99 -8.39
N ALA A 35 12.52 10.27 -9.03
CA ALA A 35 12.32 11.50 -9.81
C ALA A 35 12.24 12.77 -8.94
N HIS A 36 11.85 12.61 -7.67
CA HIS A 36 11.63 13.70 -6.71
C HIS A 36 12.46 13.51 -5.42
N PRO A 37 13.79 13.63 -5.47
CA PRO A 37 14.67 13.31 -4.34
C PRO A 37 14.52 14.25 -3.14
N HIS A 38 14.03 15.47 -3.35
CA HIS A 38 13.91 16.51 -2.31
C HIS A 38 12.46 16.86 -1.96
N ASP A 39 11.48 16.28 -2.66
CA ASP A 39 10.07 16.56 -2.42
C ASP A 39 9.44 15.51 -1.49
N THR A 40 8.25 15.85 -0.96
CA THR A 40 7.37 14.93 -0.25
C THR A 40 6.12 14.69 -1.10
N PRO A 41 6.13 13.73 -2.04
CA PRO A 41 5.03 13.53 -2.97
C PRO A 41 3.79 12.98 -2.25
N ALA A 42 2.61 13.50 -2.61
CA ALA A 42 1.33 12.92 -2.23
C ALA A 42 0.89 11.90 -3.29
N ILE A 43 0.57 10.68 -2.86
CA ILE A 43 0.15 9.57 -3.75
C ILE A 43 -1.30 9.23 -3.44
N VAL A 44 -2.18 9.39 -4.43
CA VAL A 44 -3.61 9.02 -4.34
C VAL A 44 -3.80 7.66 -5.01
N SER A 45 -4.39 6.71 -4.27
CA SER A 45 -4.61 5.35 -4.77
C SER A 45 -5.79 4.67 -4.07
N HIS A 46 -5.90 3.35 -4.21
CA HIS A 46 -6.97 2.54 -3.65
C HIS A 46 -6.54 1.82 -2.37
N GLY A 47 -7.46 1.68 -1.42
CA GLY A 47 -7.20 1.05 -0.13
C GLY A 47 -6.56 -0.34 -0.24
N THR A 48 -6.95 -1.16 -1.22
CA THR A 48 -6.38 -2.52 -1.40
C THR A 48 -4.88 -2.51 -1.68
N VAL A 49 -4.41 -1.69 -2.64
CA VAL A 49 -2.98 -1.64 -2.97
C VAL A 49 -2.16 -0.91 -1.90
N ILE A 50 -2.77 0.08 -1.24
CA ILE A 50 -2.18 0.73 -0.06
C ILE A 50 -1.99 -0.28 1.07
N THR A 51 -3.00 -1.11 1.37
CA THR A 51 -2.91 -2.16 2.38
C THR A 51 -1.82 -3.18 2.03
N LEU A 52 -1.82 -3.72 0.80
CA LEU A 52 -0.81 -4.69 0.34
C LEU A 52 0.62 -4.13 0.51
N PHE A 53 0.79 -2.85 0.22
CA PHE A 53 2.05 -2.15 0.37
C PHE A 53 2.44 -1.98 1.84
N LEU A 54 1.56 -1.40 2.65
CA LEU A 54 1.88 -1.08 4.04
C LEU A 54 2.08 -2.35 4.89
N SER A 55 1.28 -3.40 4.70
CA SER A 55 1.44 -4.65 5.44
C SER A 55 2.75 -5.39 5.11
N HIS A 56 3.40 -5.05 3.99
CA HIS A 56 4.71 -5.61 3.65
C HIS A 56 5.86 -4.96 4.43
N TYR A 57 5.75 -3.66 4.73
CA TYR A 57 6.78 -2.89 5.42
C TYR A 57 6.51 -2.67 6.91
N ASN A 58 5.32 -3.03 7.39
CA ASN A 58 4.85 -2.75 8.74
C ASN A 58 4.18 -3.99 9.33
N PRO A 59 4.25 -4.21 10.66
CA PRO A 59 3.55 -5.28 11.36
C PRO A 59 2.05 -4.97 11.48
N ILE A 60 1.35 -4.97 10.34
CA ILE A 60 -0.07 -4.64 10.21
C ILE A 60 -0.80 -5.90 9.71
N ASP A 61 -1.86 -6.30 10.41
CA ASP A 61 -2.78 -7.29 9.87
C ASP A 61 -3.60 -6.65 8.73
N PRO A 62 -3.43 -7.11 7.48
CA PRO A 62 -3.97 -6.41 6.31
C PRO A 62 -5.50 -6.40 6.27
N ILE A 63 -6.17 -7.43 6.78
CA ILE A 63 -7.64 -7.53 6.70
C ILE A 63 -8.33 -6.49 7.59
N PRO A 64 -8.12 -6.46 8.92
CA PRO A 64 -8.75 -5.46 9.79
C PRO A 64 -8.30 -4.05 9.42
N PHE A 65 -7.04 -3.87 8.99
CA PHE A 65 -6.58 -2.58 8.50
C PHE A 65 -7.39 -2.10 7.28
N TRP A 66 -7.53 -2.94 6.25
CA TRP A 66 -8.29 -2.60 5.04
C TRP A 66 -9.77 -2.31 5.35
N GLN A 67 -10.39 -3.09 6.23
CA GLN A 67 -11.79 -2.89 6.64
C GLN A 67 -12.01 -1.60 7.41
N ALA A 68 -10.99 -1.10 8.13
CA ALA A 68 -11.08 0.11 8.93
C ALA A 68 -10.81 1.40 8.12
N LEU A 69 -10.40 1.32 6.85
CA LEU A 69 -10.07 2.51 6.05
C LEU A 69 -11.33 3.32 5.71
N PRO A 70 -11.44 4.60 6.16
CA PRO A 70 -12.45 5.50 5.64
C PRO A 70 -12.06 6.03 4.26
N MET A 71 -13.01 6.67 3.58
CA MET A 71 -12.78 7.31 2.29
C MET A 71 -13.26 8.77 2.33
N PRO A 72 -12.35 9.77 2.21
CA PRO A 72 -10.91 9.65 2.05
C PRO A 72 -10.16 9.30 3.36
N CYS A 73 -8.94 8.78 3.24
CA CYS A 73 -8.01 8.57 4.35
C CYS A 73 -6.62 9.09 3.95
N LEU A 74 -5.93 9.75 4.89
CA LEU A 74 -4.57 10.24 4.69
C LEU A 74 -3.59 9.42 5.53
N MET A 75 -2.49 9.00 4.92
CA MET A 75 -1.42 8.25 5.59
C MET A 75 -0.08 8.92 5.33
N VAL A 76 0.70 9.11 6.40
CA VAL A 76 2.07 9.62 6.33
C VAL A 76 3.02 8.45 6.53
N VAL A 77 3.91 8.25 5.57
CA VAL A 77 4.84 7.12 5.50
C VAL A 77 6.26 7.65 5.41
N GLU A 78 7.17 7.05 6.16
CA GLU A 78 8.60 7.33 6.09
C GLU A 78 9.15 6.95 4.72
N ARG A 79 9.97 7.83 4.13
CA ARG A 79 10.56 7.61 2.80
C ARG A 79 11.43 6.34 2.77
N GLU A 80 12.30 6.19 3.77
CA GLU A 80 13.16 5.03 3.90
C GLU A 80 12.42 3.89 4.62
N GLY A 81 12.38 2.71 4.00
CA GLY A 81 11.75 1.53 4.60
C GLY A 81 10.22 1.58 4.73
N PHE A 82 9.55 2.64 4.26
CA PHE A 82 8.09 2.75 4.16
C PHE A 82 7.31 2.48 5.45
N ARG A 83 7.86 2.94 6.58
CA ARG A 83 7.19 2.82 7.87
C ARG A 83 6.02 3.78 7.98
N LEU A 84 4.85 3.26 8.37
CA LEU A 84 3.69 4.09 8.66
C LEU A 84 3.96 4.93 9.92
N LYS A 85 3.83 6.26 9.80
CA LYS A 85 4.04 7.22 10.89
C LYS A 85 2.71 7.67 11.50
N THR A 86 1.73 7.95 10.66
CA THR A 86 0.40 8.40 11.07
C THR A 86 -0.62 8.00 10.01
N ALA A 87 -1.80 7.60 10.47
CA ALA A 87 -3.00 7.51 9.66
C ALA A 87 -4.03 8.45 10.29
N SER A 88 -4.44 9.47 9.54
CA SER A 88 -5.47 10.42 9.96
C SER A 88 -6.74 10.16 9.16
N PHE A 89 -7.84 10.04 9.89
CA PHE A 89 -9.19 9.98 9.37
C PHE A 89 -9.71 11.42 9.46
N LEU A 90 -9.78 12.11 8.32
CA LEU A 90 -10.32 13.48 8.25
C LEU A 90 -11.80 13.50 8.60
#